data_AF-A0A7S2T162-F1
#
_entry.id   AF-A0A7S2T162-F1
#
_cell.length_a   1.000
_cell.length_b   1.000
_cell.length_c   1.000
_cell.angle_alpha   90.00
_cell.angle_beta   90.00
_cell.angle_gamma   90.00
#
_symmetry.space_group_name_H-M   'P 1'
#
loop_
_entity.id
_entity.type
_entity.pdbx_description
1 polymer ?
#
loop_
_entity_poly.entity_id
_entity_poly.type
_entity_poly.pdbx_seq_one_letter_code
_entity_poly.pdbx_strand_id
1 'polypeptide(L)'
;KRRYVTPKSYLSFIAGYKQLYSTKHEEVMELANKVNGGLEKLDEAKQDISKMRNEIIIKNQELEVAQKESVRLLSEISESTAVAEKEKKKVQKIMDSVSKKAAEINVVKTEAERDLAAAKPALDAALDALNSISPKDIGALKALKKPPDIVKRIFDCVIVLRRFPLKAVNWVDGKNGKIIDGSYETSLKMMSDLGFLGSLMNFPKEFMTDEDVELLQPYVQAPDFNYDAAKKASGNVAGLCSWAQAMITYHHVAKVVTPKIDALRAAEAELKIANKEKAVAEENARVVQEKLDAMQKTFDEAMANKQRLTDEATSYQRKMDAANALLGALSGEEARWTEQSKEFAAQTTKLVGDSAIASAFLSYLGPFNKEYREMLLKDVFEKDCQTEAIPVTESLSITDFLTDESEIGEWNLQGLPVDDLSIQNALIVTRATRYPLLIDPQGQGKSWLTNRNIKNQLKTTTLTHKGFRLYLEECLSFGKPLLIENIEEELDPVLDPILEKQFVKTGKSMKVVLPDKEVDYTDTFQIMFTTRLSNVQYSPELSAKVSLIDFTVTATGLEDQLLGTLVQKEKGSLQEQRQKLLEDVNFYKKKIKQLENELLYRLSN
;
A
#
# COMPACT_ATOMS: atom_id res chain seq x y z
N LYS A 1 22.01 -61.15 49.79
CA LYS A 1 21.55 -60.20 50.84
C LYS A 1 20.02 -60.24 50.87
N ARG A 2 19.36 -60.35 52.04
CA ARG A 2 17.90 -60.29 52.12
C ARG A 2 17.45 -58.83 52.02
N ARG A 3 16.45 -58.56 51.19
CA ARG A 3 15.84 -57.22 51.00
C ARG A 3 14.34 -57.35 51.18
N TYR A 4 13.73 -56.34 51.77
CA TYR A 4 12.31 -56.34 52.08
C TYR A 4 11.55 -55.47 51.07
N VAL A 5 10.50 -56.04 50.50
CA VAL A 5 9.49 -55.30 49.75
C VAL A 5 8.28 -55.19 50.66
N THR A 6 7.83 -53.97 50.91
CA THR A 6 6.72 -53.70 51.83
C THR A 6 5.53 -53.09 51.08
N PRO A 7 4.30 -53.14 51.64
CA PRO A 7 3.16 -52.43 51.06
C PRO A 7 3.44 -50.93 50.84
N LYS A 8 4.22 -50.30 51.73
CA LYS A 8 4.63 -48.90 51.59
C LYS A 8 5.59 -48.69 50.42
N SER A 9 6.47 -49.65 50.13
CA SER A 9 7.31 -49.65 48.92
C SER A 9 6.45 -49.68 47.66
N TYR A 10 5.36 -50.46 47.65
CA TYR A 10 4.41 -50.51 46.54
C TYR A 10 3.61 -49.21 46.36
N LEU A 11 3.15 -48.60 47.46
CA LEU A 11 2.50 -47.28 47.40
C LEU A 11 3.46 -46.19 46.88
N SER A 12 4.72 -46.24 47.30
CA SER A 12 5.77 -45.35 46.81
C SER A 12 6.02 -45.53 45.31
N PHE A 13 5.99 -46.78 44.82
CA PHE A 13 6.05 -47.10 43.40
C PHE A 13 4.87 -46.50 42.62
N ILE A 14 3.63 -46.68 43.10
CA ILE A 14 2.44 -46.10 42.44
C ILE A 14 2.52 -44.57 42.40
N ALA A 15 2.91 -43.93 43.50
CA ALA A 15 3.05 -42.48 43.56
C ALA A 15 4.14 -41.98 42.60
N GLY A 16 5.30 -42.66 42.58
CA GLY A 16 6.39 -42.37 41.66
C GLY A 16 5.98 -42.54 40.20
N TYR A 17 5.24 -43.61 39.89
CA TYR A 17 4.69 -43.86 38.55
C TYR A 17 3.77 -42.74 38.08
N LYS A 18 2.80 -42.34 38.91
CA LYS A 18 1.87 -41.25 38.55
C LYS A 18 2.62 -39.97 38.27
N GLN A 19 3.58 -39.61 39.12
CA GLN A 19 4.37 -38.40 38.95
C GLN A 19 5.24 -38.48 37.69
N LEU A 20 5.99 -39.57 37.51
CA LEU A 20 6.89 -39.75 36.37
C LEU A 20 6.12 -39.76 35.04
N TYR A 21 5.01 -40.49 34.99
CA TYR A 21 4.15 -40.55 33.80
C TYR A 21 3.60 -39.16 33.47
N SER A 22 3.05 -38.44 34.46
CA SER A 22 2.53 -37.08 34.24
C SER A 22 3.61 -36.14 33.68
N THR A 23 4.80 -36.10 34.28
CA THR A 23 5.90 -35.26 33.81
C THR A 23 6.36 -35.65 32.40
N LYS A 24 6.57 -36.95 32.14
CA LYS A 24 7.02 -37.42 30.82
C LYS A 24 5.95 -37.23 29.74
N HIS A 25 4.68 -37.39 30.10
CA HIS A 25 3.56 -37.17 29.19
C HIS A 25 3.45 -35.68 28.82
N GLU A 26 3.61 -34.77 29.79
CA GLU A 26 3.68 -33.33 29.53
C GLU A 26 4.85 -32.96 28.61
N GLU A 27 6.05 -33.52 28.86
CA GLU A 27 7.24 -33.31 28.01
C GLU A 27 6.98 -33.74 26.55
N VAL A 28 6.42 -34.94 26.34
CA VAL A 28 6.12 -35.46 25.00
C VAL A 28 5.00 -34.67 24.33
N MET A 29 3.94 -34.32 25.07
CA MET A 29 2.82 -33.53 24.53
C MET A 29 3.23 -32.11 24.14
N GLU A 30 4.12 -31.47 24.90
CA GLU A 30 4.61 -30.14 24.54
C GLU A 30 5.36 -30.17 23.20
N LEU A 31 6.21 -31.19 22.99
CA LEU A 31 6.94 -31.39 21.74
C LEU A 31 5.97 -31.74 20.59
N ALA A 32 5.03 -32.65 20.83
CA ALA A 32 4.03 -33.05 19.83
C ALA A 32 3.16 -31.86 19.40
N ASN A 33 2.69 -31.03 20.34
CA ASN A 33 1.88 -29.86 20.04
C ASN A 33 2.64 -28.83 19.19
N LYS A 34 3.93 -28.61 19.47
CA LYS A 34 4.78 -27.69 18.67
C LYS A 34 4.91 -28.18 17.23
N VAL A 35 5.23 -29.46 17.04
CA VAL A 35 5.39 -30.06 15.71
C VAL A 35 4.07 -30.11 14.94
N ASN A 36 2.99 -30.54 15.60
CA ASN A 36 1.66 -30.60 14.99
C ASN A 36 1.13 -29.21 14.62
N GLY A 37 1.36 -28.19 15.46
CA GLY A 37 1.00 -26.81 15.12
C GLY A 37 1.79 -26.29 13.90
N GLY A 38 3.08 -26.65 13.79
CA GLY A 38 3.88 -26.34 12.60
C GLY A 38 3.35 -27.02 11.33
N LEU A 39 2.96 -28.30 11.43
CA LEU A 39 2.34 -29.04 10.32
C LEU A 39 0.99 -28.45 9.90
N GLU A 40 0.15 -28.06 10.86
CA GLU A 40 -1.14 -27.41 10.58
C GLU A 40 -0.94 -26.09 9.82
N LYS A 41 0.03 -25.27 10.23
CA LYS A 41 0.37 -24.03 9.53
C LYS A 41 0.91 -24.27 8.13
N LEU A 42 1.69 -25.33 7.93
CA LEU A 42 2.12 -25.73 6.59
C LEU A 42 0.95 -26.15 5.70
N ASP A 43 -0.03 -26.87 6.26
CA ASP A 43 -1.23 -27.26 5.52
C ASP A 43 -2.10 -26.05 5.17
N GLU A 44 -2.32 -25.13 6.12
CA GLU A 44 -2.99 -23.85 5.85
C GLU A 44 -2.31 -23.09 4.69
N ALA A 45 -0.98 -22.97 4.72
CA ALA A 45 -0.22 -22.32 3.66
C ALA A 45 -0.38 -23.01 2.31
N LYS A 46 -0.42 -24.36 2.27
CA LYS A 46 -0.69 -25.13 1.04
C LYS A 46 -2.09 -24.85 0.50
N GLN A 47 -3.09 -24.81 1.37
CA GLN A 47 -4.47 -24.49 0.97
C GLN A 47 -4.57 -23.06 0.42
N ASP A 48 -3.91 -22.09 1.04
CA ASP A 48 -3.92 -20.71 0.59
C ASP A 48 -3.20 -20.52 -0.75
N ILE A 49 -2.10 -21.22 -1.00
CA ILE A 49 -1.45 -21.23 -2.31
C ILE A 49 -2.37 -21.84 -3.38
N SER A 50 -3.11 -22.91 -3.04
CA SER A 50 -4.10 -23.50 -3.95
C SER A 50 -5.21 -22.49 -4.31
N LYS A 51 -5.72 -21.74 -3.33
CA LYS A 51 -6.69 -20.65 -3.58
C LYS A 51 -6.10 -19.54 -4.45
N MET A 52 -4.88 -19.06 -4.13
CA MET A 52 -4.19 -18.04 -4.93
C MET A 52 -3.95 -18.49 -6.37
N ARG A 53 -3.65 -19.79 -6.58
CA ARG A 53 -3.47 -20.35 -7.93
C ARG A 53 -4.76 -20.26 -8.74
N ASN A 54 -5.91 -20.55 -8.13
CA ASN A 54 -7.21 -20.41 -8.79
C ASN A 54 -7.53 -18.95 -9.09
N GLU A 55 -7.23 -18.03 -8.17
CA GLU A 55 -7.42 -16.59 -8.38
C GLU A 55 -6.55 -16.04 -9.51
N ILE A 56 -5.28 -16.48 -9.62
CA ILE A 56 -4.39 -16.10 -10.73
C ILE A 56 -4.96 -16.55 -12.08
N ILE A 57 -5.54 -17.76 -12.15
CA ILE A 57 -6.17 -18.24 -13.40
C ILE A 57 -7.32 -17.33 -13.81
N ILE A 58 -8.20 -16.96 -12.86
CA ILE A 58 -9.33 -16.06 -13.12
C ILE A 58 -8.82 -14.67 -13.55
N LYS A 59 -7.83 -14.13 -12.84
CA LYS A 59 -7.26 -12.80 -13.14
C LYS A 59 -6.55 -12.76 -14.49
N ASN A 60 -5.87 -13.83 -14.89
CA ASN A 60 -5.25 -13.93 -16.21
C ASN A 60 -6.30 -13.96 -17.33
N GLN A 61 -7.45 -14.59 -17.11
CA GLN A 61 -8.57 -14.54 -18.06
C GLN A 61 -9.16 -13.12 -18.16
N GLU A 62 -9.39 -12.45 -17.04
CA GLU A 62 -9.83 -11.04 -17.02
C GLU A 62 -8.84 -10.12 -17.76
N LEU A 63 -7.55 -10.34 -17.55
CA LEU A 63 -6.48 -9.58 -18.21
C LEU A 63 -6.46 -9.83 -19.72
N GLU A 64 -6.70 -11.06 -20.18
CA GLU A 64 -6.78 -11.38 -21.61
C GLU A 64 -7.96 -10.66 -22.28
N VAL A 65 -9.12 -10.60 -21.60
CA VAL A 65 -10.29 -9.87 -22.08
C VAL A 65 -10.00 -8.37 -22.13
N ALA A 66 -9.46 -7.79 -21.06
CA ALA A 66 -9.10 -6.37 -21.01
C ALA A 66 -8.03 -5.99 -22.05
N GLN A 67 -7.07 -6.88 -22.32
CA GLN A 67 -6.06 -6.72 -23.36
C GLN A 67 -6.70 -6.64 -24.75
N LYS A 68 -7.62 -7.56 -25.07
CA LYS A 68 -8.35 -7.55 -26.35
C LYS A 68 -9.18 -6.27 -26.51
N GLU A 69 -9.84 -5.82 -25.45
CA GLU A 69 -10.62 -4.59 -25.46
C GLU A 69 -9.75 -3.33 -25.67
N SER A 70 -8.61 -3.24 -24.99
CA SER A 70 -7.67 -2.12 -25.17
C SER A 70 -7.11 -2.05 -26.59
N VAL A 71 -6.79 -3.20 -27.21
CA VAL A 71 -6.33 -3.25 -28.61
C VAL A 71 -7.43 -2.81 -29.57
N ARG A 72 -8.69 -3.20 -29.33
CA ARG A 72 -9.83 -2.76 -30.15
C ARG A 72 -10.03 -1.25 -30.05
N LEU A 73 -10.10 -0.70 -28.84
CA LEU A 73 -10.29 0.74 -28.61
C LEU A 73 -9.15 1.57 -29.22
N LEU A 74 -7.91 1.09 -29.16
CA LEU A 74 -6.77 1.76 -29.80
C LEU A 74 -6.94 1.86 -31.32
N SER A 75 -7.44 0.81 -31.97
CA SER A 75 -7.73 0.81 -33.40
C SER A 75 -8.82 1.83 -33.74
N GLU A 76 -9.93 1.84 -32.98
CA GLU A 76 -11.04 2.78 -33.17
C GLU A 76 -10.61 4.25 -32.98
N ILE A 77 -9.78 4.52 -31.96
CA ILE A 77 -9.21 5.87 -31.73
C ILE A 77 -8.29 6.27 -32.87
N SER A 78 -7.44 5.36 -33.37
CA SER A 78 -6.53 5.67 -34.48
C SER A 78 -7.29 6.09 -35.73
N GLU A 79 -8.37 5.36 -36.07
CA GLU A 79 -9.26 5.69 -37.19
C GLU A 79 -9.99 7.02 -36.97
N SER A 80 -10.57 7.23 -35.79
CA SER A 80 -11.30 8.46 -35.44
C SER A 80 -10.38 9.69 -35.42
N THR A 81 -9.14 9.54 -34.93
CA THR A 81 -8.11 10.59 -34.93
C THR A 81 -7.74 11.01 -36.36
N ALA A 82 -7.60 10.05 -37.27
CA ALA A 82 -7.30 10.34 -38.67
C ALA A 82 -8.44 11.13 -39.35
N VAL A 83 -9.71 10.84 -39.00
CA VAL A 83 -10.88 11.59 -39.46
C VAL A 83 -10.89 13.00 -38.87
N ALA A 84 -10.67 13.14 -37.56
CA ALA A 84 -10.61 14.43 -36.86
C ALA A 84 -9.54 15.35 -37.45
N GLU A 85 -8.33 14.83 -37.70
CA GLU A 85 -7.23 15.60 -38.26
C GLU A 85 -7.51 16.04 -39.71
N LYS A 86 -8.24 15.23 -40.48
CA LYS A 86 -8.69 15.60 -41.83
C LYS A 86 -9.73 16.73 -41.80
N GLU A 87 -10.71 16.66 -40.91
CA GLU A 87 -11.71 17.72 -40.75
C GLU A 87 -11.10 19.01 -40.20
N LYS A 88 -10.18 18.92 -39.24
CA LYS A 88 -9.44 20.09 -38.71
C LYS A 88 -8.65 20.80 -39.80
N LYS A 89 -7.97 20.06 -40.67
CA LYS A 89 -7.26 20.64 -41.83
C LYS A 89 -8.21 21.31 -42.84
N LYS A 90 -9.43 20.78 -43.03
CA LYS A 90 -10.45 21.43 -43.87
C LYS A 90 -10.94 22.73 -43.24
N VAL A 91 -11.25 22.73 -41.96
CA VAL A 91 -11.68 23.94 -41.22
C VAL A 91 -10.62 25.02 -41.27
N GLN A 92 -9.34 24.68 -41.06
CA GLN A 92 -8.25 25.65 -41.14
C GLN A 92 -8.17 26.32 -42.53
N LYS A 93 -8.29 25.54 -43.61
CA LYS A 93 -8.30 26.10 -44.98
C LYS A 93 -9.49 27.04 -45.22
N ILE A 94 -10.67 26.68 -44.72
CA ILE A 94 -11.87 27.52 -44.83
C ILE A 94 -11.70 28.81 -44.02
N MET A 95 -11.15 28.71 -42.80
CA MET A 95 -10.84 29.86 -41.95
C MET A 95 -9.86 30.83 -42.61
N ASP A 96 -8.76 30.33 -43.17
CA ASP A 96 -7.75 31.16 -43.83
C ASP A 96 -8.34 31.88 -45.05
N SER A 97 -9.20 31.19 -45.83
CA SER A 97 -9.90 31.77 -46.99
C SER A 97 -10.89 32.85 -46.57
N VAL A 98 -11.71 32.59 -45.53
CA VAL A 98 -12.69 33.56 -45.00
C VAL A 98 -11.98 34.78 -44.40
N SER A 99 -10.89 34.57 -43.66
CA SER A 99 -10.10 35.66 -43.09
C SER A 99 -9.48 36.56 -44.17
N LYS A 100 -8.98 35.97 -45.26
CA LYS A 100 -8.43 36.72 -46.39
C LYS A 100 -9.51 37.55 -47.10
N LYS A 101 -10.67 36.94 -47.40
CA LYS A 101 -11.82 37.64 -47.98
C LYS A 101 -12.35 38.76 -47.08
N ALA A 102 -12.41 38.53 -45.77
CA ALA A 102 -12.83 39.54 -44.80
C ALA A 102 -11.87 40.75 -44.77
N ALA A 103 -10.55 40.50 -44.85
CA ALA A 103 -9.55 41.57 -44.89
C ALA A 103 -9.66 42.41 -46.18
N GLU A 104 -9.83 41.75 -47.34
CA GLU A 104 -10.00 42.42 -48.64
C GLU A 104 -11.28 43.29 -48.66
N ILE A 105 -12.39 42.79 -48.13
CA ILE A 105 -13.66 43.53 -48.04
C ILE A 105 -13.55 44.73 -47.11
N ASN A 106 -12.81 44.60 -46.00
CA ASN A 106 -12.63 45.70 -45.05
C ASN A 106 -11.82 46.88 -45.64
N VAL A 107 -10.88 46.60 -46.56
CA VAL A 107 -10.16 47.64 -47.31
C VAL A 107 -11.12 48.39 -48.24
N VAL A 108 -11.92 47.66 -49.02
CA VAL A 108 -12.91 48.27 -49.94
C VAL A 108 -13.97 49.08 -49.19
N LYS A 109 -14.38 48.58 -48.01
CA LYS A 109 -15.32 49.27 -47.12
C LYS A 109 -14.76 50.60 -46.61
N THR A 110 -13.54 50.61 -46.08
CA THR A 110 -12.93 51.83 -45.53
C THR A 110 -12.67 52.87 -46.61
N GLU A 111 -12.33 52.46 -47.84
CA GLU A 111 -12.21 53.37 -48.99
C GLU A 111 -13.56 53.96 -49.43
N ALA A 112 -14.61 53.15 -49.51
CA ALA A 112 -15.95 53.62 -49.87
C ALA A 112 -16.54 54.58 -48.83
N GLU A 113 -16.34 54.31 -47.52
CA GLU A 113 -16.78 55.18 -46.43
C GLU A 113 -16.02 56.51 -46.40
N ARG A 114 -14.71 56.51 -46.70
CA ARG A 114 -13.89 57.72 -46.81
C ARG A 114 -14.35 58.63 -47.95
N ASP A 115 -14.61 58.06 -49.12
CA ASP A 115 -15.02 58.82 -50.31
C ASP A 115 -16.44 59.39 -50.15
N LEU A 116 -17.34 58.67 -49.46
CA LEU A 116 -18.68 59.15 -49.11
C LEU A 116 -18.63 60.29 -48.06
N ALA A 117 -17.71 60.24 -47.11
CA ALA A 117 -17.53 61.28 -46.09
C ALA A 117 -17.05 62.61 -46.67
N ALA A 118 -16.35 62.61 -47.82
CA ALA A 118 -15.85 63.82 -48.47
C ALA A 118 -16.96 64.68 -49.09
N ALA A 119 -18.10 64.09 -49.51
CA ALA A 119 -19.19 64.82 -50.16
C ALA A 119 -20.32 65.28 -49.23
N LYS A 120 -20.49 64.64 -48.07
CA LYS A 120 -21.53 65.01 -47.08
C LYS A 120 -21.44 66.48 -46.61
N PRO A 121 -20.26 67.04 -46.27
CA PRO A 121 -20.17 68.40 -45.74
C PRO A 121 -20.59 69.48 -46.74
N ALA A 122 -20.28 69.27 -48.04
CA ALA A 122 -20.64 70.21 -49.10
C ALA A 122 -22.15 70.22 -49.38
N LEU A 123 -22.81 69.05 -49.23
CA LEU A 123 -24.25 68.91 -49.40
C LEU A 123 -25.03 69.48 -48.21
N ASP A 124 -24.60 69.18 -46.99
CA ASP A 124 -25.24 69.66 -45.76
C ASP A 124 -25.15 71.19 -45.66
N ALA A 125 -23.99 71.78 -45.99
CA ALA A 125 -23.80 73.23 -46.04
C ALA A 125 -24.70 73.92 -47.09
N ALA A 126 -24.99 73.25 -48.20
CA ALA A 126 -25.88 73.76 -49.24
C ALA A 126 -27.37 73.65 -48.88
N LEU A 127 -27.77 72.59 -48.19
CA LEU A 127 -29.14 72.44 -47.64
C LEU A 127 -29.40 73.46 -46.52
N ASP A 128 -28.42 73.71 -45.66
CA ASP A 128 -28.51 74.75 -44.63
C ASP A 128 -28.61 76.15 -45.24
N ALA A 129 -27.83 76.43 -46.30
CA ALA A 129 -27.93 77.69 -47.04
C ALA A 129 -29.29 77.86 -47.74
N LEU A 130 -29.91 76.78 -48.22
CA LEU A 130 -31.27 76.81 -48.78
C LEU A 130 -32.36 77.00 -47.72
N ASN A 131 -32.21 76.38 -46.53
CA ASN A 131 -33.08 76.56 -45.36
C ASN A 131 -33.08 78.00 -44.84
N SER A 132 -32.01 78.76 -45.09
CA SER A 132 -31.91 80.18 -44.70
C SER A 132 -32.76 81.14 -45.54
N ILE A 133 -33.34 80.68 -46.66
CA ILE A 133 -34.15 81.50 -47.57
C ILE A 133 -35.62 81.48 -47.14
N SER A 134 -36.20 82.64 -46.81
CA SER A 134 -37.60 82.73 -46.39
C SER A 134 -38.56 83.02 -47.57
N PRO A 135 -39.85 82.71 -47.46
CA PRO A 135 -40.85 83.09 -48.47
C PRO A 135 -40.93 84.61 -48.74
N LYS A 136 -40.57 85.44 -47.75
CA LYS A 136 -40.49 86.90 -47.90
C LYS A 136 -39.36 87.30 -48.86
N ASP A 137 -38.26 86.57 -48.83
CA ASP A 137 -37.08 86.81 -49.67
C ASP A 137 -37.36 86.53 -51.15
N ILE A 138 -38.13 85.48 -51.45
CA ILE A 138 -38.64 85.18 -52.79
C ILE A 138 -39.62 86.27 -53.27
N GLY A 139 -40.44 86.81 -52.38
CA GLY A 139 -41.34 87.94 -52.66
C GLY A 139 -40.57 89.21 -53.08
N ALA A 140 -39.45 89.52 -52.42
CA ALA A 140 -38.61 90.67 -52.75
C ALA A 140 -37.94 90.54 -54.13
N LEU A 141 -37.53 89.33 -54.51
CA LEU A 141 -36.93 89.06 -55.83
C LEU A 141 -37.96 89.23 -56.96
N LYS A 142 -39.21 88.78 -56.77
CA LYS A 142 -40.30 88.98 -57.77
C LYS A 142 -40.60 90.44 -58.07
N ALA A 143 -40.38 91.34 -57.11
CA ALA A 143 -40.68 92.76 -57.24
C ALA A 143 -39.61 93.54 -58.04
N LEU A 144 -38.49 92.91 -58.41
CA LEU A 144 -37.40 93.55 -59.17
C LEU A 144 -37.80 93.77 -60.63
N LYS A 145 -38.03 95.03 -61.03
CA LYS A 145 -38.32 95.40 -62.44
C LYS A 145 -37.12 95.21 -63.38
N LYS A 146 -35.89 95.23 -62.87
CA LYS A 146 -34.62 94.98 -63.61
C LYS A 146 -33.63 94.25 -62.69
N PRO A 147 -33.59 92.91 -62.67
CA PRO A 147 -32.70 92.16 -61.80
C PRO A 147 -31.23 92.24 -62.26
N PRO A 148 -30.24 92.20 -61.33
CA PRO A 148 -28.82 92.07 -61.67
C PRO A 148 -28.50 90.78 -62.44
N ASP A 149 -27.44 90.79 -63.27
CA ASP A 149 -27.15 89.67 -64.18
C ASP A 149 -26.75 88.38 -63.44
N ILE A 150 -26.04 88.48 -62.31
CA ILE A 150 -25.76 87.34 -61.43
C ILE A 150 -27.03 86.68 -60.89
N VAL A 151 -28.09 87.46 -60.59
CA VAL A 151 -29.37 86.93 -60.12
C VAL A 151 -30.06 86.17 -61.24
N LYS A 152 -30.05 86.69 -62.47
CA LYS A 152 -30.57 85.97 -63.64
C LYS A 152 -29.85 84.64 -63.83
N ARG A 153 -28.51 84.65 -63.75
CA ARG A 153 -27.67 83.47 -63.92
C ARG A 153 -27.94 82.37 -62.89
N ILE A 154 -28.09 82.75 -61.62
CA ILE A 154 -28.41 81.80 -60.54
C ILE A 154 -29.79 81.18 -60.79
N PHE A 155 -30.78 81.97 -61.21
CA PHE A 155 -32.11 81.43 -61.53
C PHE A 155 -32.15 80.60 -62.81
N ASP A 156 -31.29 80.87 -63.79
CA ASP A 156 -31.10 80.01 -64.97
C ASP A 156 -30.52 78.65 -64.54
N CYS A 157 -29.55 78.62 -63.62
CA CYS A 157 -29.06 77.36 -63.02
C CYS A 157 -30.17 76.59 -62.31
N VAL A 158 -31.04 77.29 -61.56
CA VAL A 158 -32.17 76.65 -60.87
C VAL A 158 -33.24 76.15 -61.87
N ILE A 159 -33.44 76.84 -62.99
CA ILE A 159 -34.33 76.39 -64.08
C ILE A 159 -33.80 75.12 -64.72
N VAL A 160 -32.50 75.07 -65.02
CA VAL A 160 -31.84 73.90 -65.60
C VAL A 160 -31.92 72.70 -64.64
N LEU A 161 -31.58 72.88 -63.37
CA LEU A 161 -31.67 71.83 -62.36
C LEU A 161 -33.11 71.32 -62.16
N ARG A 162 -34.12 72.19 -62.26
CA ARG A 162 -35.54 71.78 -62.19
C ARG A 162 -36.15 71.36 -63.53
N ARG A 163 -35.36 71.34 -64.61
CA ARG A 163 -35.79 71.03 -65.99
C ARG A 163 -37.04 71.82 -66.44
N PHE A 164 -37.09 73.11 -66.09
CA PHE A 164 -38.16 74.01 -66.54
C PHE A 164 -37.86 74.53 -67.96
N PRO A 165 -38.86 74.91 -68.79
CA PRO A 165 -38.61 75.38 -70.15
C PRO A 165 -37.75 76.65 -70.20
N LEU A 166 -36.53 76.54 -70.73
CA LEU A 166 -35.61 77.67 -70.90
C LEU A 166 -35.87 78.38 -72.24
N LYS A 167 -35.70 79.71 -72.30
CA LYS A 167 -35.63 80.39 -73.61
C LYS A 167 -34.30 80.05 -74.29
N ALA A 168 -34.25 80.15 -75.63
CA ALA A 168 -33.02 79.95 -76.38
C ALA A 168 -31.93 80.94 -75.91
N VAL A 169 -30.74 80.41 -75.60
CA VAL A 169 -29.62 81.17 -75.04
C VAL A 169 -29.07 82.12 -76.10
N ASN A 170 -29.32 83.43 -75.94
CA ASN A 170 -28.79 84.48 -76.80
C ASN A 170 -27.75 85.31 -76.05
N TRP A 171 -26.68 85.70 -76.73
CA TRP A 171 -25.66 86.60 -76.18
C TRP A 171 -25.99 88.04 -76.52
N VAL A 172 -25.97 88.91 -75.52
CA VAL A 172 -26.25 90.35 -75.64
C VAL A 172 -25.06 91.16 -75.12
N ASP A 173 -24.78 92.32 -75.71
CA ASP A 173 -23.71 93.20 -75.22
C ASP A 173 -24.18 93.95 -73.97
N GLY A 174 -23.55 93.66 -72.82
CA GLY A 174 -23.78 94.30 -71.53
C GLY A 174 -22.65 95.28 -71.15
N LYS A 175 -22.85 96.01 -70.04
CA LYS A 175 -21.88 97.03 -69.56
C LYS A 175 -20.45 96.51 -69.32
N ASN A 176 -20.28 95.20 -69.07
CA ASN A 176 -19.00 94.56 -68.74
C ASN A 176 -18.66 93.36 -69.66
N GLY A 177 -19.22 93.30 -70.88
CA GLY A 177 -18.94 92.24 -71.87
C GLY A 177 -20.20 91.53 -72.38
N LYS A 178 -20.00 90.47 -73.19
CA LYS A 178 -21.10 89.62 -73.68
C LYS A 178 -21.73 88.88 -72.50
N ILE A 179 -23.02 89.11 -72.28
CA ILE A 179 -23.82 88.47 -71.24
C ILE A 179 -24.88 87.57 -71.87
N ILE A 180 -25.23 86.48 -71.18
CA ILE A 180 -26.36 85.64 -71.58
C ILE A 180 -27.66 86.40 -71.27
N ASP A 181 -28.57 86.47 -72.24
CA ASP A 181 -29.92 87.00 -72.03
C ASP A 181 -30.69 86.08 -71.08
N GLY A 182 -30.71 86.44 -69.80
CA GLY A 182 -31.23 85.56 -68.76
C GLY A 182 -32.75 85.34 -68.86
N SER A 183 -33.21 84.12 -68.57
CA SER A 183 -34.62 83.72 -68.69
C SER A 183 -35.46 84.10 -67.47
N TYR A 184 -35.24 85.30 -66.91
CA TYR A 184 -35.84 85.70 -65.62
C TYR A 184 -37.37 85.73 -65.63
N GLU A 185 -38.00 86.04 -66.77
CA GLU A 185 -39.46 85.95 -66.93
C GLU A 185 -39.99 84.53 -66.71
N THR A 186 -39.23 83.52 -67.11
CA THR A 186 -39.56 82.11 -66.86
C THR A 186 -39.29 81.75 -65.40
N SER A 187 -38.22 82.30 -64.80
CA SER A 187 -37.94 82.15 -63.36
C SER A 187 -39.06 82.73 -62.49
N LEU A 188 -39.72 83.81 -62.91
CA LEU A 188 -40.89 84.39 -62.21
C LEU A 188 -42.08 83.42 -62.13
N LYS A 189 -42.33 82.64 -63.19
CA LYS A 189 -43.37 81.60 -63.18
C LYS A 189 -43.02 80.49 -62.19
N MET A 190 -41.76 80.05 -62.18
CA MET A 190 -41.23 79.05 -61.25
C MET A 190 -41.26 79.53 -59.79
N MET A 191 -40.89 80.79 -59.53
CA MET A 191 -40.94 81.39 -58.20
C MET A 191 -42.37 81.61 -57.69
N SER A 192 -43.37 81.65 -58.58
CA SER A 192 -44.78 81.87 -58.24
C SER A 192 -45.49 80.61 -57.72
N ASP A 193 -44.84 79.45 -57.82
CA ASP A 193 -45.28 78.21 -57.20
C ASP A 193 -45.11 78.24 -55.67
N LEU A 194 -46.18 77.95 -54.94
CA LEU A 194 -46.20 77.87 -53.47
C LEU A 194 -45.25 76.79 -52.93
N GLY A 195 -44.96 75.74 -53.73
CA GLY A 195 -44.07 74.63 -53.39
C GLY A 195 -42.61 74.79 -53.81
N PHE A 196 -42.20 75.97 -54.31
CA PHE A 196 -40.87 76.19 -54.91
C PHE A 196 -39.70 75.80 -53.99
N LEU A 197 -39.66 76.33 -52.76
CA LEU A 197 -38.57 76.06 -51.79
C LEU A 197 -38.55 74.59 -51.34
N GLY A 198 -39.73 74.00 -51.08
CA GLY A 198 -39.84 72.59 -50.70
C GLY A 198 -39.38 71.63 -51.82
N SER A 199 -39.56 72.04 -53.08
CA SER A 199 -39.08 71.27 -54.24
C SER A 199 -37.55 71.32 -54.41
N LEU A 200 -36.90 72.39 -53.95
CA LEU A 200 -35.44 72.50 -53.93
C LEU A 200 -34.82 71.72 -52.78
N MET A 201 -35.48 71.68 -51.62
CA MET A 201 -35.02 70.89 -50.47
C MET A 201 -35.14 69.38 -50.71
N ASN A 202 -36.22 68.94 -51.36
CA ASN A 202 -36.45 67.55 -51.73
C ASN A 202 -35.97 67.22 -53.15
N PHE A 203 -34.99 67.97 -53.66
CA PHE A 203 -34.51 67.77 -55.02
C PHE A 203 -33.91 66.36 -55.17
N PRO A 204 -34.36 65.56 -56.16
CA PRO A 204 -33.91 64.20 -56.38
C PRO A 204 -32.49 64.20 -57.00
N LYS A 205 -31.50 64.56 -56.19
CA LYS A 205 -30.07 64.69 -56.54
C LYS A 205 -29.45 63.44 -57.17
N GLU A 206 -30.00 62.26 -56.92
CA GLU A 206 -29.53 60.99 -57.48
C GLU A 206 -29.98 60.74 -58.93
N PHE A 207 -30.88 61.58 -59.46
CA PHE A 207 -31.40 61.47 -60.83
C PHE A 207 -30.85 62.55 -61.79
N MET A 208 -29.87 63.34 -61.34
CA MET A 208 -29.15 64.27 -62.21
C MET A 208 -28.36 63.50 -63.28
N THR A 209 -28.38 63.98 -64.52
CA THR A 209 -27.60 63.39 -65.62
C THR A 209 -26.33 64.20 -65.87
N ASP A 210 -25.34 63.58 -66.55
CA ASP A 210 -24.13 64.29 -67.01
C ASP A 210 -24.51 65.48 -67.91
N GLU A 211 -25.58 65.36 -68.70
CA GLU A 211 -26.13 66.42 -69.55
C GLU A 211 -26.64 67.63 -68.73
N ASP A 212 -27.29 67.40 -67.58
CA ASP A 212 -27.77 68.49 -66.71
C ASP A 212 -26.59 69.30 -66.15
N VAL A 213 -25.48 68.63 -65.80
CA VAL A 213 -24.25 69.28 -65.27
C VAL A 213 -23.51 70.04 -66.36
N GLU A 214 -23.40 69.47 -67.56
CA GLU A 214 -22.79 70.13 -68.72
C GLU A 214 -23.55 71.41 -69.09
N LEU A 215 -24.88 71.37 -69.05
CA LEU A 215 -25.72 72.55 -69.32
C LEU A 215 -25.59 73.66 -68.27
N LEU A 216 -25.22 73.32 -67.03
CA LEU A 216 -24.96 74.28 -65.94
C LEU A 216 -23.57 74.91 -66.00
N GLN A 217 -22.61 74.22 -66.61
CA GLN A 217 -21.19 74.59 -66.60
C GLN A 217 -20.92 76.02 -67.13
N PRO A 218 -21.51 76.49 -68.24
CA PRO A 218 -21.31 77.86 -68.73
C PRO A 218 -21.77 78.94 -67.75
N TYR A 219 -22.74 78.62 -66.88
CA TYR A 219 -23.28 79.55 -65.90
C TYR A 219 -22.45 79.59 -64.61
N VAL A 220 -21.98 78.43 -64.16
CA VAL A 220 -21.21 78.28 -62.91
C VAL A 220 -19.74 78.68 -63.08
N GLN A 221 -19.18 78.59 -64.30
CA GLN A 221 -17.80 78.99 -64.61
C GLN A 221 -17.60 80.51 -64.74
N ALA A 222 -18.68 81.30 -64.69
CA ALA A 222 -18.56 82.74 -64.78
C ALA A 222 -17.83 83.32 -63.55
N PRO A 223 -16.92 84.31 -63.70
CA PRO A 223 -16.05 84.78 -62.62
C PRO A 223 -16.78 85.34 -61.38
N ASP A 224 -17.99 85.83 -61.59
CA ASP A 224 -18.89 86.40 -60.58
C ASP A 224 -19.85 85.36 -59.98
N PHE A 225 -19.84 84.09 -60.40
CA PHE A 225 -20.71 83.04 -59.86
C PHE A 225 -20.10 82.40 -58.59
N ASN A 226 -20.11 83.16 -57.49
CA ASN A 226 -19.67 82.69 -56.18
C ASN A 226 -20.55 83.30 -55.07
N TYR A 227 -20.49 82.70 -53.87
CA TYR A 227 -21.33 83.08 -52.74
C TYR A 227 -21.20 84.56 -52.35
N ASP A 228 -19.98 85.11 -52.32
CA ASP A 228 -19.72 86.50 -51.91
C ASP A 228 -20.24 87.53 -52.92
N ALA A 229 -20.07 87.25 -54.22
CA ALA A 229 -20.61 88.08 -55.29
C ALA A 229 -22.15 88.03 -55.32
N ALA A 230 -22.74 86.84 -55.11
CA ALA A 230 -24.18 86.67 -55.01
C ALA A 230 -24.75 87.42 -53.80
N LYS A 231 -24.10 87.31 -52.64
CA LYS A 231 -24.49 88.01 -51.40
C LYS A 231 -24.43 89.54 -51.55
N LYS A 232 -23.42 90.05 -52.24
CA LYS A 232 -23.24 91.49 -52.51
C LYS A 232 -24.30 92.05 -53.46
N ALA A 233 -24.75 91.26 -54.44
CA ALA A 233 -25.80 91.68 -55.38
C ALA A 233 -27.21 91.54 -54.80
N SER A 234 -27.48 90.42 -54.12
CA SER A 234 -28.70 90.18 -53.36
C SER A 234 -28.46 89.05 -52.36
N GLY A 235 -28.44 89.39 -51.06
CA GLY A 235 -28.21 88.43 -49.97
C GLY A 235 -29.10 87.18 -50.06
N ASN A 236 -30.30 87.35 -50.62
CA ASN A 236 -31.36 86.35 -50.73
C ASN A 236 -31.10 85.27 -51.80
N VAL A 237 -30.10 85.46 -52.68
CA VAL A 237 -29.80 84.58 -53.82
C VAL A 237 -28.50 83.78 -53.61
N ALA A 238 -27.73 84.12 -52.57
CA ALA A 238 -26.47 83.46 -52.25
C ALA A 238 -26.64 81.98 -51.89
N GLY A 239 -27.71 81.61 -51.19
CA GLY A 239 -28.02 80.21 -50.88
C GLY A 239 -28.32 79.35 -52.12
N LEU A 240 -28.99 79.93 -53.12
CA LEU A 240 -29.26 79.25 -54.40
C LEU A 240 -27.98 79.06 -55.24
N CYS A 241 -27.02 79.97 -55.12
CA CYS A 241 -25.71 79.86 -55.77
C CYS A 241 -24.90 78.67 -55.23
N SER A 242 -24.78 78.57 -53.90
CA SER A 242 -24.07 77.44 -53.25
C SER A 242 -24.80 76.11 -53.44
N TRP A 243 -26.13 76.12 -53.46
CA TRP A 243 -26.93 74.93 -53.74
C TRP A 243 -26.66 74.37 -55.13
N ALA A 244 -26.65 75.21 -56.18
CA ALA A 244 -26.36 74.77 -57.54
C ALA A 244 -24.93 74.19 -57.68
N GLN A 245 -23.93 74.79 -57.02
CA GLN A 245 -22.56 74.26 -57.00
C GLN A 245 -22.45 72.92 -56.27
N ALA A 246 -23.11 72.78 -55.12
CA ALA A 246 -23.07 71.54 -54.33
C ALA A 246 -23.76 70.36 -55.03
N MET A 247 -24.83 70.61 -55.80
CA MET A 247 -25.48 69.57 -56.62
C MET A 247 -24.54 69.01 -57.70
N ILE A 248 -23.73 69.87 -58.33
CA ILE A 248 -22.70 69.46 -59.30
C ILE A 248 -21.60 68.62 -58.60
N THR A 249 -21.11 69.06 -57.44
CA THR A 249 -20.10 68.32 -56.68
C THR A 249 -20.61 66.95 -56.21
N TYR A 250 -21.86 66.86 -55.76
CA TYR A 250 -22.49 65.59 -55.35
C TYR A 250 -22.57 64.60 -56.50
N HIS A 251 -23.00 65.04 -57.70
CA HIS A 251 -23.08 64.18 -58.89
C HIS A 251 -21.72 63.55 -59.26
N HIS A 252 -20.65 64.35 -59.23
CA HIS A 252 -19.30 63.86 -59.48
C HIS A 252 -18.81 62.83 -58.44
N VAL A 253 -19.15 62.99 -57.16
CA VAL A 253 -18.77 62.04 -56.11
C VAL A 253 -19.65 60.79 -56.14
N ALA A 254 -20.96 60.94 -56.37
CA ALA A 254 -21.90 59.83 -56.50
C ALA A 254 -21.49 58.87 -57.65
N LYS A 255 -20.98 59.41 -58.76
CA LYS A 255 -20.44 58.62 -59.88
C LYS A 255 -19.28 57.69 -59.48
N VAL A 256 -18.45 58.11 -58.52
CA VAL A 256 -17.30 57.32 -58.03
C VAL A 256 -17.71 56.35 -56.92
N VAL A 257 -18.66 56.73 -56.07
CA VAL A 257 -19.03 55.98 -54.86
C VAL A 257 -20.11 54.91 -55.12
N THR A 258 -21.07 55.14 -56.03
CA THR A 258 -22.15 54.19 -56.35
C THR A 258 -21.64 52.81 -56.79
N PRO A 259 -20.70 52.69 -57.75
CA PRO A 259 -20.15 51.38 -58.12
C PRO A 259 -19.38 50.70 -56.98
N LYS A 260 -18.76 51.47 -56.07
CA LYS A 260 -18.08 50.92 -54.89
C LYS A 260 -19.06 50.38 -53.85
N ILE A 261 -20.22 51.02 -53.66
CA ILE A 261 -21.27 50.56 -52.74
C ILE A 261 -21.91 49.26 -53.25
N ASP A 262 -22.19 49.16 -54.55
CA ASP A 262 -22.76 47.92 -55.10
C ASP A 262 -21.75 46.76 -55.11
N ALA A 263 -20.47 47.04 -55.38
CA ALA A 263 -19.38 46.06 -55.24
C ALA A 263 -19.21 45.60 -53.78
N LEU A 264 -19.30 46.52 -52.81
CA LEU A 264 -19.26 46.20 -51.39
C LEU A 264 -20.45 45.32 -50.98
N ARG A 265 -21.67 45.63 -51.43
CA ARG A 265 -22.88 44.84 -51.13
C ARG A 265 -22.77 43.41 -51.67
N ALA A 266 -22.23 43.23 -52.88
CA ALA A 266 -21.99 41.92 -53.46
C ALA A 266 -20.95 41.12 -52.65
N ALA A 267 -19.84 41.76 -52.29
CA ALA A 267 -18.77 41.11 -51.53
C ALA A 267 -19.18 40.77 -50.07
N GLU A 268 -19.99 41.63 -49.42
CA GLU A 268 -20.58 41.34 -48.10
C GLU A 268 -21.57 40.16 -48.16
N ALA A 269 -22.33 40.01 -49.24
CA ALA A 269 -23.21 38.86 -49.44
C ALA A 269 -22.42 37.55 -49.60
N GLU A 270 -21.33 37.56 -50.38
CA GLU A 270 -20.43 36.41 -50.50
C GLU A 270 -19.74 36.06 -49.17
N LEU A 271 -19.30 37.06 -48.41
CA LEU A 271 -18.70 36.86 -47.09
C LEU A 271 -19.70 36.23 -46.10
N LYS A 272 -20.98 36.62 -46.18
CA LYS A 272 -22.04 36.02 -45.36
C LYS A 272 -22.26 34.54 -45.69
N ILE A 273 -22.16 34.15 -46.95
CA ILE A 273 -22.24 32.73 -47.36
C ILE A 273 -21.01 31.97 -46.85
N ALA A 274 -19.81 32.50 -47.06
CA ALA A 274 -18.57 31.88 -46.62
C ALA A 274 -18.49 31.74 -45.08
N ASN A 275 -19.03 32.71 -44.32
CA ASN A 275 -19.16 32.62 -42.86
C ASN A 275 -20.16 31.54 -42.40
N LYS A 276 -21.24 31.31 -43.16
CA LYS A 276 -22.16 30.19 -42.88
C LYS A 276 -21.48 28.85 -43.11
N GLU A 277 -20.74 28.70 -44.22
CA GLU A 277 -19.98 27.48 -44.51
C GLU A 277 -18.90 27.24 -43.45
N LYS A 278 -18.21 28.29 -43.00
CA LYS A 278 -17.27 28.23 -41.87
C LYS A 278 -17.95 27.73 -40.60
N ALA A 279 -19.10 28.29 -40.22
CA ALA A 279 -19.81 27.89 -39.00
C ALA A 279 -20.24 26.41 -39.04
N VAL A 280 -20.70 25.91 -40.20
CA VAL A 280 -21.03 24.49 -40.37
C VAL A 280 -19.79 23.60 -40.26
N ALA A 281 -18.67 24.02 -40.85
CA ALA A 281 -17.42 23.28 -40.78
C ALA A 281 -16.84 23.26 -39.35
N GLU A 282 -16.89 24.38 -38.62
CA GLU A 282 -16.49 24.48 -37.21
C GLU A 282 -17.36 23.57 -36.32
N GLU A 283 -18.67 23.53 -36.55
CA GLU A 283 -19.60 22.65 -35.81
C GLU A 283 -19.29 21.16 -36.06
N ASN A 284 -19.06 20.77 -37.32
CA ASN A 284 -18.68 19.40 -37.65
C ASN A 284 -17.35 19.00 -37.00
N ALA A 285 -16.35 19.89 -37.01
CA ALA A 285 -15.08 19.64 -36.32
C ALA A 285 -15.27 19.53 -34.80
N ARG A 286 -16.15 20.34 -34.19
CA ARG A 286 -16.47 20.24 -32.76
C ARG A 286 -17.08 18.87 -32.43
N VAL A 287 -18.08 18.41 -33.19
CA VAL A 287 -18.74 17.12 -32.97
C VAL A 287 -17.75 15.95 -33.10
N VAL A 288 -16.84 16.01 -34.08
CA VAL A 288 -15.81 14.98 -34.25
C VAL A 288 -14.79 15.04 -33.10
N GLN A 289 -14.42 16.23 -32.63
CA GLN A 289 -13.52 16.40 -31.49
C GLN A 289 -14.15 15.89 -30.18
N GLU A 290 -15.41 16.21 -29.90
CA GLU A 290 -16.13 15.71 -28.71
C GLU A 290 -16.22 14.18 -28.69
N LYS A 291 -16.45 13.56 -29.85
CA LYS A 291 -16.43 12.09 -29.98
C LYS A 291 -15.03 11.52 -29.73
N LEU A 292 -14.00 12.19 -30.25
CA LEU A 292 -12.61 11.77 -30.03
C LEU A 292 -12.23 11.88 -28.55
N ASP A 293 -12.60 12.97 -27.88
CA ASP A 293 -12.33 13.17 -26.45
C ASP A 293 -13.06 12.13 -25.58
N ALA A 294 -14.30 11.79 -25.94
CA ALA A 294 -15.05 10.73 -25.27
C ALA A 294 -14.42 9.34 -25.45
N MET A 295 -13.96 9.02 -26.67
CA MET A 295 -13.23 7.78 -26.97
C MET A 295 -11.89 7.72 -26.24
N GLN A 296 -11.13 8.83 -26.21
CA GLN A 296 -9.87 8.92 -25.48
C GLN A 296 -10.08 8.65 -23.99
N LYS A 297 -11.12 9.23 -23.38
CA LYS A 297 -11.46 8.98 -21.98
C LYS A 297 -11.76 7.51 -21.71
N THR A 298 -12.54 6.86 -22.56
CA THR A 298 -12.86 5.42 -22.40
C THR A 298 -11.63 4.53 -22.57
N PHE A 299 -10.71 4.90 -23.46
CA PHE A 299 -9.43 4.21 -23.62
C PHE A 299 -8.52 4.40 -22.41
N ASP A 300 -8.42 5.60 -21.86
CA ASP A 300 -7.62 5.88 -20.67
C ASP A 300 -8.14 5.07 -19.46
N GLU A 301 -9.47 5.00 -19.30
CA GLU A 301 -10.13 4.16 -18.28
C GLU A 301 -9.84 2.65 -18.49
N ALA A 302 -9.94 2.16 -19.72
CA ALA A 302 -9.63 0.76 -20.04
C ALA A 302 -8.15 0.42 -19.80
N MET A 303 -7.23 1.33 -20.17
CA MET A 303 -5.80 1.18 -19.92
C MET A 303 -5.46 1.21 -18.43
N ALA A 304 -6.09 2.08 -17.65
CA ALA A 304 -5.95 2.11 -16.20
C ALA A 304 -6.42 0.80 -15.56
N ASN A 305 -7.57 0.27 -15.99
CA ASN A 305 -8.08 -1.01 -15.49
C ASN A 305 -7.15 -2.18 -15.86
N LYS A 306 -6.65 -2.21 -17.11
CA LYS A 306 -5.67 -3.21 -17.54
C LYS A 306 -4.38 -3.15 -16.71
N GLN A 307 -3.85 -1.94 -16.46
CA GLN A 307 -2.65 -1.78 -15.64
C GLN A 307 -2.89 -2.27 -14.21
N ARG A 308 -4.03 -1.90 -13.60
CA ARG A 308 -4.42 -2.40 -12.28
C ARG A 308 -4.48 -3.94 -12.22
N LEU A 309 -5.13 -4.57 -13.21
CA LEU A 309 -5.19 -6.04 -13.31
C LEU A 309 -3.80 -6.67 -13.49
N THR A 310 -2.92 -6.01 -14.24
CA THR A 310 -1.53 -6.47 -14.45
C THR A 310 -0.72 -6.39 -13.16
N ASP A 311 -0.85 -5.30 -12.42
CA ASP A 311 -0.14 -5.08 -11.15
C ASP A 311 -0.63 -6.06 -10.08
N GLU A 312 -1.96 -6.28 -10.01
CA GLU A 312 -2.57 -7.30 -9.15
C GLU A 312 -2.03 -8.70 -9.49
N ALA A 313 -2.12 -9.12 -10.76
CA ALA A 313 -1.64 -10.44 -11.20
C ALA A 313 -0.15 -10.64 -10.90
N THR A 314 0.68 -9.62 -11.15
CA THR A 314 2.13 -9.68 -10.86
C THR A 314 2.41 -9.78 -9.36
N SER A 315 1.65 -9.06 -8.52
CA SER A 315 1.75 -9.14 -7.07
C SER A 315 1.37 -10.53 -6.56
N TYR A 316 0.27 -11.12 -7.05
CA TYR A 316 -0.12 -12.49 -6.73
C TYR A 316 0.91 -13.52 -7.20
N GLN A 317 1.45 -13.37 -8.40
CA GLN A 317 2.50 -14.26 -8.92
C GLN A 317 3.74 -14.23 -8.01
N ARG A 318 4.22 -13.05 -7.62
CA ARG A 318 5.36 -12.92 -6.70
C ARG A 318 5.10 -13.59 -5.35
N LYS A 319 3.90 -13.39 -4.78
CA LYS A 319 3.50 -14.05 -3.52
C LYS A 319 3.47 -15.57 -3.68
N MET A 320 2.91 -16.07 -4.77
CA MET A 320 2.83 -17.49 -5.08
C MET A 320 4.23 -18.10 -5.28
N ASP A 321 5.12 -17.44 -6.01
CA ASP A 321 6.50 -17.91 -6.23
C ASP A 321 7.28 -17.99 -4.92
N ALA A 322 7.17 -16.95 -4.07
CA ALA A 322 7.79 -16.96 -2.74
C ALA A 322 7.23 -18.07 -1.84
N ALA A 323 5.91 -18.26 -1.86
CA ALA A 323 5.24 -19.28 -1.06
C ALA A 323 5.57 -20.71 -1.55
N ASN A 324 5.67 -20.93 -2.87
CA ASN A 324 6.13 -22.19 -3.44
C ASN A 324 7.60 -22.48 -3.11
N ALA A 325 8.47 -21.46 -3.17
CA ALA A 325 9.87 -21.61 -2.77
C ALA A 325 10.00 -21.99 -1.28
N LEU A 326 9.18 -21.38 -0.42
CA LEU A 326 9.11 -21.69 1.00
C LEU A 326 8.61 -23.13 1.24
N LEU A 327 7.51 -23.54 0.59
CA LEU A 327 7.02 -24.91 0.67
C LEU A 327 8.04 -25.93 0.13
N GLY A 328 8.76 -25.59 -0.94
CA GLY A 328 9.84 -26.43 -1.46
C GLY A 328 10.95 -26.61 -0.43
N ALA A 329 11.40 -25.52 0.21
CA ALA A 329 12.42 -25.56 1.26
C ALA A 329 11.95 -26.32 2.52
N LEU A 330 10.66 -26.26 2.84
CA LEU A 330 10.06 -26.92 4.01
C LEU A 330 9.54 -28.33 3.72
N SER A 331 9.62 -28.83 2.48
CA SER A 331 9.10 -30.16 2.12
C SER A 331 9.81 -31.31 2.84
N GLY A 332 11.14 -31.22 2.98
CA GLY A 332 11.92 -32.18 3.77
C GLY A 332 11.59 -32.10 5.26
N GLU A 333 11.32 -30.88 5.74
CA GLU A 333 10.94 -30.61 7.12
C GLU A 333 9.55 -31.14 7.45
N GLU A 334 8.60 -31.00 6.52
CA GLU A 334 7.26 -31.57 6.62
C GLU A 334 7.29 -33.09 6.74
N ALA A 335 8.09 -33.77 5.91
CA ALA A 335 8.25 -35.21 5.98
C ALA A 335 8.81 -35.64 7.34
N ARG A 336 9.84 -34.93 7.82
CA ARG A 336 10.45 -35.14 9.14
C ARG A 336 9.46 -34.93 10.27
N TRP A 337 8.73 -33.82 10.28
CA TRP A 337 7.70 -33.51 11.29
C TRP A 337 6.54 -34.51 11.25
N THR A 338 6.15 -34.99 10.08
CA THR A 338 5.13 -36.04 9.95
C THR A 338 5.59 -37.35 10.56
N GLU A 339 6.86 -37.72 10.37
CA GLU A 339 7.47 -38.89 11.02
C GLU A 339 7.57 -38.70 12.53
N GLN A 340 8.10 -37.58 12.99
CA GLN A 340 8.19 -37.24 14.42
C GLN A 340 6.81 -37.21 15.11
N SER A 341 5.77 -36.70 14.44
CA SER A 341 4.40 -36.70 14.97
C SER A 341 3.90 -38.13 15.22
N LYS A 342 4.19 -39.05 14.30
CA LYS A 342 3.87 -40.48 14.45
C LYS A 342 4.71 -41.12 15.56
N GLU A 343 5.99 -40.77 15.66
CA GLU A 343 6.87 -41.23 16.73
C GLU A 343 6.36 -40.79 18.10
N PHE A 344 5.94 -39.52 18.26
CA PHE A 344 5.35 -39.03 19.50
C PHE A 344 4.06 -39.77 19.85
N ALA A 345 3.18 -40.03 18.88
CA ALA A 345 1.97 -40.81 19.13
C ALA A 345 2.29 -42.25 19.61
N ALA A 346 3.27 -42.90 18.98
CA ALA A 346 3.74 -44.22 19.39
C ALA A 346 4.40 -44.17 20.78
N GLN A 347 5.21 -43.14 21.06
CA GLN A 347 5.88 -42.92 22.34
C GLN A 347 4.86 -42.70 23.46
N THR A 348 3.83 -41.87 23.25
CA THR A 348 2.75 -41.65 24.23
C THR A 348 2.03 -42.94 24.60
N THR A 349 1.84 -43.84 23.63
CA THR A 349 1.22 -45.15 23.86
C THR A 349 2.12 -46.06 24.70
N LYS A 350 3.42 -46.11 24.38
CA LYS A 350 4.42 -46.92 25.10
C LYS A 350 4.83 -46.35 26.46
N LEU A 351 4.59 -45.06 26.68
CA LEU A 351 4.98 -44.34 27.89
C LEU A 351 4.39 -44.97 29.17
N VAL A 352 3.23 -45.62 29.06
CA VAL A 352 2.59 -46.36 30.16
C VAL A 352 3.50 -47.48 30.66
N GLY A 353 4.00 -48.34 29.77
CA GLY A 353 4.93 -49.41 30.12
C GLY A 353 6.31 -48.87 30.53
N ASP A 354 6.85 -47.92 29.75
CA ASP A 354 8.19 -47.36 30.00
C ASP A 354 8.26 -46.68 31.38
N SER A 355 7.23 -45.90 31.74
CA SER A 355 7.14 -45.26 33.05
C SER A 355 6.97 -46.28 34.19
N ALA A 356 6.28 -47.39 33.95
CA ALA A 356 6.12 -48.46 34.94
C ALA A 356 7.46 -49.14 35.22
N ILE A 357 8.22 -49.51 34.18
CA ILE A 357 9.55 -50.14 34.34
C ILE A 357 10.52 -49.16 35.01
N ALA A 358 10.57 -47.90 34.57
CA ALA A 358 11.42 -46.89 35.17
C ALA A 358 11.08 -46.62 36.64
N SER A 359 9.79 -46.60 36.99
CA SER A 359 9.35 -46.44 38.39
C SER A 359 9.70 -47.66 39.24
N ALA A 360 9.63 -48.86 38.67
CA ALA A 360 10.01 -50.10 39.34
C ALA A 360 11.52 -50.12 39.62
N PHE A 361 12.32 -49.68 38.65
CA PHE A 361 13.75 -49.47 38.81
C PHE A 361 14.07 -48.51 39.98
N LEU A 362 13.46 -47.32 39.99
CA LEU A 362 13.68 -46.32 41.05
C LEU A 362 13.22 -46.80 42.44
N SER A 363 12.21 -47.68 42.50
CA SER A 363 11.60 -48.11 43.76
C SER A 363 12.27 -49.35 44.36
N TYR A 364 12.71 -50.30 43.53
CA TYR A 364 13.11 -51.63 44.00
C TYR A 364 14.56 -51.98 43.69
N LEU A 365 15.18 -51.41 42.66
CA LEU A 365 16.43 -51.94 42.11
C LEU A 365 17.70 -51.39 42.79
N GLY A 366 17.58 -50.33 43.59
CA GLY A 366 18.70 -49.69 44.30
C GLY A 366 19.64 -50.63 45.08
N PRO A 367 19.15 -51.64 45.82
CA PRO A 367 20.02 -52.49 46.61
C PRO A 367 20.76 -53.60 45.85
N PHE A 368 20.53 -53.73 44.55
CA PHE A 368 21.05 -54.81 43.70
C PHE A 368 22.19 -54.34 42.80
N ASN A 369 23.03 -55.28 42.37
CA ASN A 369 24.11 -55.08 41.41
C ASN A 369 23.59 -55.00 39.97
N LYS A 370 24.46 -54.59 39.05
CA LYS A 370 24.15 -54.39 37.63
C LYS A 370 23.52 -55.62 36.97
N GLU A 371 24.13 -56.79 37.14
CA GLU A 371 23.67 -58.02 36.47
C GLU A 371 22.25 -58.42 36.89
N TYR A 372 21.93 -58.25 38.18
CA TYR A 372 20.60 -58.57 38.69
C TYR A 372 19.57 -57.52 38.28
N ARG A 373 19.97 -56.24 38.18
CA ARG A 373 19.10 -55.18 37.64
C ARG A 373 18.74 -55.45 36.18
N GLU A 374 19.72 -55.81 35.35
CA GLU A 374 19.50 -56.13 33.94
C GLU A 374 18.57 -57.33 33.76
N MET A 375 18.78 -58.40 34.54
CA MET A 375 17.89 -59.56 34.54
C MET A 375 16.46 -59.16 34.94
N LEU A 376 16.27 -58.36 36.00
CA LEU A 376 14.92 -57.91 36.38
C LEU A 376 14.27 -57.03 35.33
N LEU A 377 15.01 -56.09 34.73
CA LEU A 377 14.48 -55.19 33.72
C LEU A 377 14.04 -55.96 32.47
N LYS A 378 14.91 -56.81 31.92
CA LYS A 378 14.71 -57.48 30.64
C LYS A 378 13.94 -58.78 30.74
N ASP A 379 14.30 -59.64 31.69
CA ASP A 379 13.73 -60.99 31.79
C ASP A 379 12.48 -61.06 32.66
N VAL A 380 12.19 -60.05 33.47
CA VAL A 380 11.00 -60.01 34.32
C VAL A 380 10.07 -58.88 33.91
N PHE A 381 10.46 -57.62 34.08
CA PHE A 381 9.54 -56.48 33.91
C PHE A 381 9.11 -56.28 32.46
N GLU A 382 10.04 -56.29 31.50
CA GLU A 382 9.69 -56.17 30.08
C GLU A 382 8.81 -57.32 29.60
N LYS A 383 9.13 -58.57 29.99
CA LYS A 383 8.31 -59.76 29.65
C LYS A 383 6.93 -59.74 30.30
N ASP A 384 6.81 -59.21 31.51
CA ASP A 384 5.53 -59.07 32.22
C ASP A 384 4.63 -58.06 31.49
N CYS A 385 5.19 -56.90 31.10
CA CYS A 385 4.49 -55.93 30.25
C CYS A 385 4.03 -56.55 28.92
N GLN A 386 4.87 -57.35 28.27
CA GLN A 386 4.49 -58.05 27.03
C GLN A 386 3.37 -59.08 27.25
N THR A 387 3.42 -59.83 28.35
CA THR A 387 2.42 -60.86 28.69
C THR A 387 1.06 -60.24 28.99
N GLU A 388 1.04 -59.12 29.72
CA GLU A 388 -0.17 -58.37 30.06
C GLU A 388 -0.63 -57.40 28.94
N ALA A 389 0.00 -57.48 27.76
CA ALA A 389 -0.29 -56.63 26.60
C ALA A 389 -0.19 -55.11 26.87
N ILE A 390 0.72 -54.71 27.78
CA ILE A 390 1.05 -53.31 28.06
C ILE A 390 2.10 -52.84 27.04
N PRO A 391 1.83 -51.79 26.25
CA PRO A 391 2.79 -51.26 25.30
C PRO A 391 4.05 -50.74 26.00
N VAL A 392 5.21 -51.21 25.54
CA VAL A 392 6.54 -50.87 26.10
C VAL A 392 7.56 -50.78 24.98
N THR A 393 8.60 -50.00 25.18
CA THR A 393 9.75 -49.93 24.26
C THR A 393 10.63 -51.17 24.42
N GLU A 394 10.91 -51.85 23.31
CA GLU A 394 11.80 -53.01 23.29
C GLU A 394 13.22 -52.60 23.72
N SER A 395 13.81 -53.32 24.68
CA SER A 395 15.14 -53.01 25.21
C SER A 395 15.30 -51.56 25.71
N LEU A 396 14.34 -51.08 26.51
CA LEU A 396 14.35 -49.74 27.09
C LEU A 396 15.65 -49.44 27.86
N SER A 397 16.37 -48.41 27.43
CA SER A 397 17.49 -47.84 28.17
C SER A 397 16.97 -46.92 29.28
N ILE A 398 17.01 -47.41 30.53
CA ILE A 398 16.52 -46.67 31.70
C ILE A 398 17.33 -45.40 31.95
N THR A 399 18.63 -45.42 31.65
CA THR A 399 19.49 -44.25 31.76
C THR A 399 19.01 -43.16 30.81
N ASP A 400 18.83 -43.47 29.54
CA ASP A 400 18.48 -42.46 28.53
C ASP A 400 17.04 -41.96 28.70
N PHE A 401 16.16 -42.78 29.29
CA PHE A 401 14.78 -42.39 29.59
C PHE A 401 14.68 -41.39 30.75
N LEU A 402 15.54 -41.52 31.76
CA LEU A 402 15.48 -40.74 33.01
C LEU A 402 16.48 -39.57 33.08
N THR A 403 17.53 -39.57 32.26
CA THR A 403 18.56 -38.53 32.24
C THR A 403 19.00 -38.22 30.81
N ASP A 404 19.71 -37.10 30.65
CA ASP A 404 20.44 -36.77 29.44
C ASP A 404 21.97 -36.86 29.67
N GLU A 405 22.74 -36.85 28.58
CA GLU A 405 24.20 -36.91 28.61
C GLU A 405 24.84 -35.70 29.33
N SER A 406 24.16 -34.55 29.36
CA SER A 406 24.69 -33.34 30.01
C SER A 406 24.63 -33.47 31.53
N GLU A 407 23.53 -34.00 32.07
CA GLU A 407 23.38 -34.29 33.50
C GLU A 407 24.38 -35.37 33.97
N ILE A 408 24.56 -36.44 33.18
CA ILE A 408 25.60 -37.45 33.45
C ILE A 408 27.00 -36.82 33.45
N GLY A 409 27.29 -35.96 32.47
CA GLY A 409 28.55 -35.23 32.40
C GLY A 409 28.80 -34.37 33.65
N GLU A 410 27.77 -33.69 34.15
CA GLU A 410 27.86 -32.92 35.39
C GLU A 410 28.12 -33.81 36.62
N TRP A 411 27.49 -34.98 36.72
CA TRP A 411 27.76 -35.92 37.80
C TRP A 411 29.22 -36.41 37.79
N ASN A 412 29.75 -36.70 36.61
CA ASN A 412 31.15 -37.11 36.45
C ASN A 412 32.11 -36.00 36.89
N LEU A 413 31.82 -34.74 36.55
CA LEU A 413 32.59 -33.58 37.03
C LEU A 413 32.48 -33.40 38.56
N GLN A 414 31.36 -33.80 39.16
CA GLN A 414 31.14 -33.83 40.61
C GLN A 414 31.84 -35.03 41.29
N GLY A 415 32.52 -35.90 40.53
CA GLY A 415 33.28 -37.04 41.05
C GLY A 415 32.49 -38.34 41.11
N LEU A 416 31.34 -38.44 40.42
CA LEU A 416 30.70 -39.74 40.18
C LEU A 416 31.57 -40.56 39.21
N PRO A 417 31.77 -41.86 39.46
CA PRO A 417 32.40 -42.73 38.49
C PRO A 417 31.59 -42.90 37.20
N VAL A 418 32.29 -43.19 36.09
CA VAL A 418 31.70 -43.28 34.74
C VAL A 418 31.05 -44.64 34.44
N ASP A 419 31.11 -45.59 35.38
CA ASP A 419 30.50 -46.91 35.20
C ASP A 419 28.97 -46.87 35.29
N ASP A 420 28.31 -47.79 34.57
CA ASP A 420 26.85 -47.83 34.48
C ASP A 420 26.17 -48.00 35.85
N LEU A 421 26.76 -48.75 36.77
CA LEU A 421 26.18 -48.98 38.10
C LEU A 421 26.14 -47.67 38.90
N SER A 422 27.22 -46.88 38.85
CA SER A 422 27.31 -45.57 39.47
C SER A 422 26.30 -44.57 38.88
N ILE A 423 26.15 -44.54 37.56
CA ILE A 423 25.14 -43.70 36.88
C ILE A 423 23.73 -44.12 37.29
N GLN A 424 23.43 -45.42 37.28
CA GLN A 424 22.16 -45.97 37.75
C GLN A 424 21.88 -45.66 39.22
N ASN A 425 22.89 -45.70 40.07
CA ASN A 425 22.76 -45.32 41.47
C ASN A 425 22.47 -43.82 41.63
N ALA A 426 23.12 -42.96 40.85
CA ALA A 426 22.85 -41.54 40.82
C ALA A 426 21.41 -41.21 40.38
N LEU A 427 20.85 -41.98 39.43
CA LEU A 427 19.44 -41.88 39.04
C LEU A 427 18.50 -42.13 40.21
N ILE A 428 18.77 -43.17 41.00
CA ILE A 428 17.93 -43.50 42.16
C ILE A 428 18.07 -42.42 43.23
N VAL A 429 19.28 -41.89 43.47
CA VAL A 429 19.49 -40.77 44.41
C VAL A 429 18.71 -39.52 44.00
N THR A 430 18.66 -39.20 42.72
CA THR A 430 18.11 -37.94 42.22
C THR A 430 16.63 -38.00 41.86
N ARG A 431 16.13 -39.15 41.41
CA ARG A 431 14.76 -39.31 40.88
C ARG A 431 13.84 -40.15 41.78
N ALA A 432 14.36 -40.92 42.74
CA ALA A 432 13.48 -41.69 43.62
C ALA A 432 12.71 -40.79 44.59
N THR A 433 11.48 -41.19 44.91
CA THR A 433 10.59 -40.41 45.79
C THR A 433 10.98 -40.47 47.27
N ARG A 434 11.67 -41.53 47.70
CA ARG A 434 12.13 -41.72 49.09
C ARG A 434 13.58 -41.26 49.23
N TYR A 435 13.91 -40.79 50.44
CA TYR A 435 15.26 -40.31 50.74
C TYR A 435 16.31 -41.44 50.63
N PRO A 436 17.47 -41.17 50.02
CA PRO A 436 18.45 -42.20 49.72
C PRO A 436 19.31 -42.56 50.93
N LEU A 437 19.55 -43.86 51.11
CA LEU A 437 20.55 -44.41 52.03
C LEU A 437 21.59 -45.19 51.22
N LEU A 438 22.81 -44.68 51.21
CA LEU A 438 23.92 -45.22 50.43
C LEU A 438 24.74 -46.18 51.29
N ILE A 439 24.82 -47.44 50.88
CA ILE A 439 25.82 -48.39 51.36
C ILE A 439 27.11 -48.10 50.59
N ASP A 440 28.00 -47.31 51.19
CA ASP A 440 29.20 -46.77 50.54
C ASP A 440 30.45 -47.01 51.41
N PRO A 441 30.99 -48.26 51.42
CA PRO A 441 32.20 -48.60 52.17
C PRO A 441 33.42 -47.78 51.74
N GLN A 442 33.51 -47.43 50.46
CA GLN A 442 34.64 -46.74 49.85
C GLN A 442 34.54 -45.21 49.93
N GLY A 443 33.37 -44.64 50.25
CA GLY A 443 33.16 -43.20 50.36
C GLY A 443 33.00 -42.46 49.03
N GLN A 444 32.81 -43.17 47.91
CA GLN A 444 32.69 -42.57 46.58
C GLN A 444 31.37 -41.80 46.44
N GLY A 445 30.26 -42.43 46.85
CA GLY A 445 28.94 -41.81 46.85
C GLY A 445 28.88 -40.58 47.78
N LYS A 446 29.48 -40.67 48.98
CA LYS A 446 29.61 -39.53 49.90
C LYS A 446 30.35 -38.35 49.25
N SER A 447 31.49 -38.62 48.61
CA SER A 447 32.31 -37.59 47.96
C SER A 447 31.50 -36.88 46.86
N TRP A 448 30.84 -37.66 46.00
CA TRP A 448 29.96 -37.13 44.95
C TRP A 448 28.80 -36.29 45.52
N LEU A 449 28.07 -36.79 46.52
CA LEU A 449 26.98 -36.06 47.18
C LEU A 449 27.46 -34.73 47.79
N THR A 450 28.66 -34.73 48.37
CA THR A 450 29.27 -33.53 48.94
C THR A 450 29.55 -32.50 47.85
N ASN A 451 30.24 -32.92 46.78
CA ASN A 451 30.62 -32.04 45.66
C ASN A 451 29.39 -31.47 44.92
N ARG A 452 28.38 -32.31 44.67
CA ARG A 452 27.12 -31.90 44.03
C ARG A 452 26.41 -30.79 44.81
N ASN A 453 26.43 -30.87 46.14
CA ASN A 453 25.67 -29.98 47.01
C ASN A 453 26.51 -28.85 47.64
N ILE A 454 27.74 -28.59 47.15
CA ILE A 454 28.59 -27.48 47.64
C ILE A 454 27.87 -26.13 47.52
N LYS A 455 27.27 -25.86 46.34
CA LYS A 455 26.54 -24.60 46.10
C LYS A 455 25.31 -24.45 47.00
N ASN A 456 24.70 -25.58 47.38
CA ASN A 456 23.50 -25.65 48.21
C ASN A 456 23.82 -25.64 49.71
N GLN A 457 25.09 -25.47 50.11
CA GLN A 457 25.53 -25.45 51.51
C GLN A 457 25.17 -26.73 52.28
N LEU A 458 25.48 -27.90 51.72
CA LEU A 458 25.29 -29.19 52.38
C LEU A 458 25.85 -29.18 53.80
N LYS A 459 25.02 -29.56 54.77
CA LYS A 459 25.44 -29.80 56.15
C LYS A 459 25.68 -31.28 56.36
N THR A 460 26.82 -31.63 56.94
CA THR A 460 27.16 -33.02 57.27
C THR A 460 27.16 -33.23 58.78
N THR A 461 26.56 -34.32 59.25
CA THR A 461 26.47 -34.63 60.69
C THR A 461 26.37 -36.15 60.95
N THR A 462 26.40 -36.55 62.22
CA THR A 462 26.17 -37.94 62.67
C THR A 462 25.05 -37.93 63.71
N LEU A 463 24.37 -39.07 63.91
CA LEU A 463 23.30 -39.18 64.94
C LEU A 463 23.83 -38.93 66.36
N THR A 464 25.11 -39.22 66.61
CA THR A 464 25.78 -39.00 67.91
C THR A 464 26.24 -37.56 68.14
N HIS A 465 26.16 -36.69 67.13
CA HIS A 465 26.64 -35.31 67.23
C HIS A 465 25.71 -34.47 68.11
N LYS A 466 26.27 -33.76 69.11
CA LYS A 466 25.48 -32.93 70.05
C LYS A 466 24.61 -31.86 69.36
N GLY A 467 25.07 -31.35 68.20
CA GLY A 467 24.35 -30.36 67.40
C GLY A 467 23.40 -30.94 66.34
N PHE A 468 23.20 -32.26 66.29
CA PHE A 468 22.39 -32.93 65.26
C PHE A 468 20.98 -32.31 65.11
N ARG A 469 20.25 -32.18 66.22
CA ARG A 469 18.89 -31.62 66.22
C ARG A 469 18.85 -30.17 65.73
N LEU A 470 19.81 -29.35 66.15
CA LEU A 470 19.92 -27.96 65.69
C LEU A 470 20.19 -27.88 64.17
N TYR A 471 21.08 -28.75 63.66
CA TYR A 471 21.37 -28.80 62.22
C TYR A 471 20.17 -29.32 61.42
N LEU A 472 19.42 -30.28 61.95
CA LEU A 472 18.18 -30.76 61.35
C LEU A 472 17.15 -29.63 61.26
N GLU A 473 16.92 -28.89 62.35
CA GLU A 473 16.00 -27.74 62.38
C GLU A 473 16.41 -26.63 61.41
N GLU A 474 17.70 -26.25 61.39
CA GLU A 474 18.23 -25.25 60.47
C GLU A 474 18.04 -25.69 59.01
N CYS A 475 18.40 -26.93 58.68
CA CYS A 475 18.29 -27.44 57.33
C CYS A 475 16.83 -27.53 56.85
N LEU A 476 15.91 -27.98 57.71
CA LEU A 476 14.47 -28.02 57.42
C LEU A 476 13.90 -26.62 57.14
N SER A 477 14.24 -25.66 58.01
CA SER A 477 13.69 -24.30 57.93
C SER A 477 14.23 -23.54 56.72
N PHE A 478 15.55 -23.60 56.48
CA PHE A 478 16.21 -22.89 55.38
C PHE A 478 16.28 -23.70 54.07
N GLY A 479 15.75 -24.93 54.04
CA GLY A 479 15.75 -25.76 52.85
C GLY A 479 17.15 -26.19 52.38
N LYS A 480 18.11 -26.34 53.30
CA LYS A 480 19.48 -26.80 53.00
C LYS A 480 19.54 -28.33 53.03
N PRO A 481 20.37 -28.97 52.18
CA PRO A 481 20.50 -30.41 52.23
C PRO A 481 21.30 -30.87 53.46
N LEU A 482 20.92 -32.02 54.03
CA LEU A 482 21.53 -32.62 55.22
C LEU A 482 22.02 -34.04 54.90
N LEU A 483 23.31 -34.29 55.12
CA LEU A 483 23.94 -35.61 55.02
C LEU A 483 24.21 -36.17 56.42
N ILE A 484 23.62 -37.32 56.74
CA ILE A 484 23.88 -38.05 57.98
C ILE A 484 24.78 -39.24 57.70
N GLU A 485 25.92 -39.28 58.40
CA GLU A 485 26.97 -40.28 58.17
C GLU A 485 26.95 -41.42 59.18
N ASN A 486 27.46 -42.56 58.72
CA ASN A 486 27.68 -43.77 59.51
C ASN A 486 26.41 -44.28 60.17
N ILE A 487 25.33 -44.41 59.38
CA ILE A 487 24.12 -45.08 59.84
C ILE A 487 24.41 -46.57 60.06
N GLU A 488 24.13 -47.05 61.26
CA GLU A 488 24.29 -48.45 61.64
C GLU A 488 23.02 -49.23 61.26
N GLU A 489 22.33 -49.86 62.22
CA GLU A 489 21.15 -50.71 61.94
C GLU A 489 19.82 -49.96 62.03
N GLU A 490 19.74 -48.92 62.87
CA GLU A 490 18.52 -48.14 63.13
C GLU A 490 18.72 -46.64 62.91
N LEU A 491 17.63 -45.94 62.58
CA LEU A 491 17.57 -44.48 62.53
C LEU A 491 16.95 -43.94 63.81
N ASP A 492 17.32 -42.73 64.19
CA ASP A 492 16.68 -42.02 65.30
C ASP A 492 15.19 -41.75 64.95
N PRO A 493 14.22 -42.20 65.78
CA PRO A 493 12.78 -41.99 65.55
C PRO A 493 12.36 -40.52 65.36
N VAL A 494 13.20 -39.55 65.79
CA VAL A 494 12.98 -38.12 65.51
C VAL A 494 12.85 -37.81 64.02
N LEU A 495 13.40 -38.67 63.15
CA LEU A 495 13.38 -38.52 61.70
C LEU A 495 12.10 -39.05 61.06
N ASP A 496 11.28 -39.83 61.77
CA ASP A 496 10.10 -40.48 61.19
C ASP A 496 9.11 -39.49 60.56
N PRO A 497 8.72 -38.37 61.20
CA PRO A 497 7.82 -37.40 60.56
C PRO A 497 8.35 -36.85 59.23
N ILE A 498 9.68 -36.76 59.10
CA ILE A 498 10.36 -36.28 57.89
C ILE A 498 10.40 -37.37 56.83
N LEU A 499 10.83 -38.59 57.19
CA LEU A 499 10.93 -39.74 56.28
C LEU A 499 9.56 -40.16 55.74
N GLU A 500 8.52 -39.99 56.55
CA GLU A 500 7.13 -40.23 56.16
C GLU A 500 6.46 -39.05 55.47
N LYS A 501 7.18 -37.92 55.33
CA LYS A 501 6.71 -36.69 54.70
C LYS A 501 5.41 -36.17 55.32
N GLN A 502 5.28 -36.27 56.64
CA GLN A 502 4.14 -35.78 57.43
C GLN A 502 4.19 -34.26 57.58
N PHE A 503 4.11 -33.54 56.47
CA PHE A 503 4.13 -32.08 56.44
C PHE A 503 2.71 -31.53 56.53
N VAL A 504 2.49 -30.64 57.49
CA VAL A 504 1.19 -29.99 57.73
C VAL A 504 1.25 -28.55 57.23
N LYS A 505 0.27 -28.15 56.42
CA LYS A 505 0.15 -26.78 55.95
C LYS A 505 -0.48 -25.90 57.02
N THR A 506 0.26 -24.91 57.52
CA THR A 506 -0.22 -23.95 58.51
C THR A 506 -0.16 -22.55 57.91
N GLY A 507 -1.30 -22.07 57.40
CA GLY A 507 -1.38 -20.80 56.68
C GLY A 507 -0.69 -20.87 55.30
N LYS A 508 0.37 -20.07 55.11
CA LYS A 508 1.17 -20.05 53.87
C LYS A 508 2.43 -20.92 53.93
N SER A 509 2.88 -21.33 55.12
CA SER A 509 4.07 -22.18 55.29
C SER A 509 3.69 -23.64 55.54
N MET A 510 4.58 -24.54 55.14
CA MET A 510 4.54 -25.95 55.52
C MET A 510 5.35 -26.12 56.80
N LYS A 511 4.89 -27.00 57.69
CA LYS A 511 5.58 -27.32 58.94
C LYS A 511 5.67 -28.82 59.15
N VAL A 512 6.68 -29.25 59.88
CA VAL A 512 6.83 -30.62 60.37
C VAL A 512 6.80 -30.61 61.89
N VAL A 513 6.01 -31.50 62.48
CA VAL A 513 5.94 -31.68 63.93
C VAL A 513 7.00 -32.70 64.31
N LEU A 514 8.12 -32.24 64.88
CA LEU A 514 9.10 -33.12 65.51
C LEU A 514 8.64 -33.40 66.96
N PRO A 515 9.09 -34.50 67.59
CA PRO A 515 8.68 -34.88 68.96
C PRO A 515 8.74 -33.76 70.00
N ASP A 516 9.72 -32.85 69.88
CA ASP A 516 9.96 -31.81 70.86
C ASP A 516 9.56 -30.40 70.39
N LYS A 517 9.27 -30.20 69.10
CA LYS A 517 9.10 -28.86 68.50
C LYS A 517 8.46 -28.89 67.10
N GLU A 518 7.65 -27.88 66.79
CA GLU A 518 7.23 -27.60 65.41
C GLU A 518 8.29 -26.78 64.66
N VAL A 519 8.67 -27.25 63.47
CA VAL A 519 9.71 -26.63 62.64
C VAL A 519 9.12 -26.26 61.29
N ASP A 520 9.49 -25.10 60.76
CA ASP A 520 9.12 -24.70 59.41
C ASP A 520 9.83 -25.61 58.39
N TYR A 521 9.10 -26.00 57.34
CA TYR A 521 9.59 -26.85 56.26
C TYR A 521 9.64 -26.08 54.95
N THR A 522 10.77 -26.17 54.26
CA THR A 522 10.97 -25.63 52.91
C THR A 522 11.14 -26.78 51.91
N ASP A 523 10.43 -26.72 50.78
CA ASP A 523 10.37 -27.79 49.76
C ASP A 523 11.74 -28.16 49.15
N THR A 524 12.74 -27.28 49.23
CA THR A 524 14.10 -27.55 48.73
C THR A 524 14.93 -28.44 49.67
N PHE A 525 14.43 -28.73 50.87
CA PHE A 525 15.12 -29.60 51.83
C PHE A 525 15.26 -31.04 51.32
N GLN A 526 16.47 -31.58 51.42
CA GLN A 526 16.77 -32.98 51.13
C GLN A 526 17.62 -33.59 52.24
N ILE A 527 17.24 -34.78 52.70
CA ILE A 527 18.01 -35.56 53.66
C ILE A 527 18.58 -36.80 52.98
N MET A 528 19.85 -37.11 53.25
CA MET A 528 20.58 -38.23 52.67
C MET A 528 21.36 -38.96 53.75
N PHE A 529 21.51 -40.27 53.59
CA PHE A 529 22.16 -41.12 54.57
C PHE A 529 23.30 -41.90 53.94
N THR A 530 24.38 -42.11 54.68
CA THR A 530 25.50 -42.97 54.25
C THR A 530 25.89 -43.95 55.35
N THR A 531 26.29 -45.16 54.95
CA THR A 531 26.91 -46.15 55.83
C THR A 531 28.17 -46.70 55.19
N ARG A 532 29.19 -46.97 56.02
CA ARG A 532 30.41 -47.66 55.60
C ARG A 532 30.31 -49.18 55.73
N LEU A 533 29.23 -49.66 56.33
CA LEU A 533 29.03 -51.08 56.62
C LEU A 533 28.47 -51.78 55.37
N SER A 534 29.27 -52.61 54.70
CA SER A 534 28.87 -53.24 53.42
C SER A 534 27.71 -54.25 53.54
N ASN A 535 27.52 -54.82 54.73
CA ASN A 535 26.63 -55.95 54.99
C ASN A 535 25.60 -55.69 56.09
N VAL A 536 25.06 -54.47 56.17
CA VAL A 536 23.98 -54.15 57.13
C VAL A 536 22.68 -54.84 56.72
N GLN A 537 21.99 -55.41 57.72
CA GLN A 537 20.63 -55.90 57.58
C GLN A 537 19.65 -54.87 58.18
N TYR A 538 19.12 -54.02 57.31
CA TYR A 538 18.09 -53.06 57.72
C TYR A 538 16.75 -53.75 57.97
N SER A 539 16.01 -53.26 58.96
CA SER A 539 14.67 -53.73 59.24
C SER A 539 13.72 -53.49 58.06
N PRO A 540 12.60 -54.24 57.96
CA PRO A 540 11.57 -53.98 56.95
C PRO A 540 11.01 -52.56 57.05
N GLU A 541 10.90 -52.03 58.27
CA GLU A 541 10.40 -50.68 58.53
C GLU A 541 11.32 -49.61 57.95
N LEU A 542 12.63 -49.71 58.21
CA LEU A 542 13.60 -48.78 57.64
C LEU A 542 13.66 -48.90 56.12
N SER A 543 13.68 -50.12 55.59
CA SER A 543 13.67 -50.40 54.14
C SER A 543 12.42 -49.85 53.43
N ALA A 544 11.32 -49.66 54.16
CA ALA A 544 10.11 -49.03 53.65
C ALA A 544 10.23 -47.50 53.58
N LYS A 545 10.88 -46.88 54.58
CA LYS A 545 11.01 -45.42 54.74
C LYS A 545 12.08 -44.81 53.81
N VAL A 546 13.18 -45.51 53.55
CA VAL A 546 14.30 -45.00 52.71
C VAL A 546 14.50 -45.79 51.42
N SER A 547 15.10 -45.17 50.41
CA SER A 547 15.61 -45.84 49.21
C SER A 547 17.01 -46.35 49.48
N LEU A 548 17.15 -47.66 49.69
CA LEU A 548 18.44 -48.30 49.91
C LEU A 548 19.20 -48.46 48.58
N ILE A 549 20.44 -47.98 48.52
CA ILE A 549 21.27 -47.98 47.32
C ILE A 549 22.62 -48.61 47.63
N ASP A 550 22.99 -49.66 46.90
CA ASP A 550 24.29 -50.30 47.05
C ASP A 550 25.34 -49.59 46.17
N PHE A 551 26.20 -48.79 46.80
CA PHE A 551 27.35 -48.10 46.20
C PHE A 551 28.65 -48.90 46.38
N THR A 552 28.57 -50.16 46.80
CA THR A 552 29.76 -51.01 46.91
C THR A 552 30.38 -51.22 45.53
N VAL A 553 31.66 -50.86 45.40
CA VAL A 553 32.43 -51.08 44.17
C VAL A 553 32.51 -52.58 43.86
N THR A 554 32.02 -52.99 42.68
CA THR A 554 32.15 -54.36 42.16
C THR A 554 33.48 -54.53 41.42
N ALA A 555 33.92 -55.78 41.21
CA ALA A 555 35.16 -56.04 40.45
C ALA A 555 35.07 -55.47 39.02
N THR A 556 33.93 -55.70 38.35
CA THR A 556 33.65 -55.15 37.02
C THR A 556 33.57 -53.62 37.03
N GLY A 557 32.91 -53.02 38.02
CA GLY A 557 32.85 -51.56 38.14
C GLY A 557 34.23 -50.93 38.36
N LEU A 558 35.09 -51.57 39.16
CA LEU A 558 36.47 -51.13 39.34
C LEU A 558 37.30 -51.29 38.05
N GLU A 559 37.10 -52.37 37.31
CA GLU A 559 37.74 -52.59 36.01
C GLU A 559 37.36 -51.48 35.02
N ASP A 560 36.07 -51.14 34.90
CA ASP A 560 35.58 -50.06 34.05
C ASP A 560 36.18 -48.69 34.46
N GLN A 561 36.22 -48.41 35.76
CA GLN A 561 36.82 -47.19 36.30
C GLN A 561 38.33 -47.07 35.99
N LEU A 562 39.06 -48.18 36.19
CA LEU A 562 40.49 -48.24 35.91
C LEU A 562 40.78 -48.19 34.41
N LEU A 563 39.95 -48.83 33.59
CA LEU A 563 40.05 -48.79 32.13
C LEU A 563 39.86 -47.36 31.62
N GLY A 564 38.86 -46.62 32.13
CA GLY A 564 38.68 -45.21 31.81
C GLY A 564 39.92 -44.37 32.15
N THR A 565 40.49 -44.59 33.33
CA THR A 565 41.71 -43.90 33.78
C THR A 565 42.94 -44.29 32.93
N LEU A 566 43.07 -45.57 32.57
CA LEU A 566 44.16 -46.09 31.75
C LEU A 566 44.10 -45.52 30.33
N VAL A 567 42.91 -45.52 29.70
CA VAL A 567 42.69 -44.95 28.37
C VAL A 567 43.03 -43.46 28.35
N GLN A 568 42.67 -42.72 29.40
CA GLN A 568 43.03 -41.31 29.53
C GLN A 568 44.55 -41.10 29.59
N LYS A 569 45.30 -42.00 30.22
CA LYS A 569 46.77 -41.91 30.32
C LYS A 569 47.49 -42.41 29.07
N GLU A 570 47.09 -43.56 28.53
CA GLU A 570 47.78 -44.21 27.39
C GLU A 570 47.39 -43.60 26.04
N LYS A 571 46.13 -43.17 25.89
CA LYS A 571 45.57 -42.61 24.65
C LYS A 571 44.94 -41.24 24.89
N GLY A 572 45.62 -40.39 25.65
CA GLY A 572 45.14 -39.05 26.00
C GLY A 572 44.70 -38.22 24.79
N SER A 573 45.47 -38.24 23.69
CA SER A 573 45.12 -37.51 22.46
C SER A 573 43.81 -38.00 21.81
N LEU A 574 43.54 -39.31 21.84
CA LEU A 574 42.28 -39.88 21.32
C LEU A 574 41.11 -39.55 22.25
N GLN A 575 41.34 -39.52 23.56
CA GLN A 575 40.35 -39.14 24.55
C GLN A 575 39.99 -37.65 24.44
N GLU A 576 40.97 -36.77 24.22
CA GLU A 576 40.75 -35.35 23.93
C GLU A 576 39.95 -35.15 22.63
N GLN A 577 40.28 -35.91 21.57
CA GLN A 577 39.51 -35.88 20.32
C GLN A 577 38.06 -36.34 20.54
N ARG A 578 37.84 -37.43 21.29
CA ARG A 578 36.50 -37.92 21.64
C ARG A 578 35.73 -36.87 22.42
N GLN A 579 36.35 -36.24 23.41
CA GLN A 579 35.73 -35.20 24.23
C GLN A 579 35.33 -34.01 23.37
N LYS A 580 36.24 -33.50 22.54
CA LYS A 580 35.95 -32.38 21.63
C LYS A 580 34.82 -32.72 20.66
N LEU A 581 34.79 -33.95 20.13
CA LEU A 581 33.73 -34.38 19.21
C LEU A 581 32.38 -34.49 19.93
N LEU A 582 32.33 -34.93 21.19
CA LEU A 582 31.11 -34.92 21.99
C LEU A 582 30.63 -33.50 22.31
N GLU A 583 31.55 -32.58 22.61
CA GLU A 583 31.25 -31.16 22.79
C GLU A 583 30.65 -30.54 21.52
N ASP A 584 31.26 -30.82 20.35
CA ASP A 584 30.77 -30.36 19.05
C ASP A 584 29.38 -30.96 18.75
N VAL A 585 29.19 -32.27 18.95
CA VAL A 585 27.88 -32.93 18.74
C VAL A 585 26.81 -32.32 19.64
N ASN A 586 27.11 -32.08 20.91
CA ASN A 586 26.16 -31.45 21.84
C ASN A 586 25.86 -30.00 21.46
N PHE A 587 26.87 -29.25 21.02
CA PHE A 587 26.69 -27.90 20.47
C PHE A 587 25.77 -27.93 19.24
N TYR A 588 25.99 -28.82 18.29
CA TYR A 588 25.16 -28.95 17.10
C TYR A 588 23.74 -29.42 17.41
N LYS A 589 23.55 -30.41 18.29
CA LYS A 589 22.22 -30.85 18.76
C LYS A 589 21.44 -29.67 19.36
N LYS A 590 22.08 -28.89 20.23
CA LYS A 590 21.48 -27.69 20.83
C LYS A 590 21.15 -26.63 19.77
N LYS A 591 22.06 -26.41 18.82
CA LYS A 591 21.86 -25.42 17.74
C LYS A 591 20.72 -25.82 16.80
N ILE A 592 20.62 -27.10 16.44
CA ILE A 592 19.52 -27.65 15.63
C ILE A 592 18.19 -27.42 16.36
N LYS A 593 18.09 -27.82 17.64
CA LYS A 593 16.88 -27.60 18.45
C LYS A 593 16.49 -26.12 18.57
N GLN A 594 17.49 -25.23 18.66
CA GLN A 594 17.23 -23.77 18.67
C GLN A 594 16.68 -23.27 17.33
N LEU A 595 17.30 -23.65 16.21
CA LEU A 595 16.87 -23.24 14.87
C LEU A 595 15.48 -23.81 14.53
N GLU A 596 15.20 -25.03 14.96
CA GLU A 596 13.88 -25.66 14.82
C GLU A 596 12.81 -24.92 15.63
N ASN A 597 13.09 -24.58 16.89
CA ASN A 597 12.17 -23.76 17.69
C ASN A 597 11.94 -22.37 17.07
N GLU A 598 12.98 -21.75 16.52
CA GLU A 598 12.86 -20.47 15.82
C GLU A 598 12.03 -20.59 14.55
N LEU A 599 12.21 -21.66 13.77
CA LEU A 599 11.44 -21.93 12.57
C LEU A 599 9.95 -22.13 12.91
N LEU A 600 9.65 -22.97 13.91
CA LEU A 600 8.29 -23.21 14.38
C LEU A 600 7.64 -21.93 14.91
N TYR A 601 8.40 -21.09 15.63
CA TYR A 601 7.92 -19.80 16.10
C TYR A 601 7.57 -18.85 14.94
N ARG A 602 8.39 -18.80 13.88
CA ARG A 602 8.15 -17.99 12.67
C ARG A 602 7.05 -18.53 11.75
N LEU A 603 6.72 -19.82 11.86
CA LEU A 603 5.58 -20.41 11.16
C LEU A 603 4.27 -20.17 11.92
N SER A 604 4.33 -20.07 13.23
CA SER A 604 3.16 -19.91 14.10
C SER A 604 2.71 -18.45 14.27
N ASN A 605 3.62 -17.48 14.13
CA ASN A 605 3.37 -16.04 14.20
C ASN A 605 3.72 -15.37 12.87
#